data_AF-B9K852-F1
#
_entry.id   AF-B9K852-F1
#
_cell.length_a   1.000
_cell.length_b   1.000
_cell.length_c   1.000
_cell.angle_alpha   90.00
_cell.angle_beta   90.00
_cell.angle_gamma   90.00
#
_symmetry.space_group_name_H-M   'P 1'
#
loop_
_entity.id
_entity.type
_entity.pdbx_description
1 polymer ?
#
loop_
_entity_poly.entity_id
_entity_poly.type
_entity_poly.pdbx_seq_one_letter_code
_entity_poly.pdbx_strand_id
1 'polypeptide(L)' 'MDFEEMMKELEEIVNRLESEDLSLEESIELFQRGVELYKKCREILQKEQLKIIDVLKELEGDEDDAGRNQEDES' A
#
# COMPACT_ATOMS: atom_id res chain seq x y z
N MET A 1 10.65 -3.30 10.80
CA MET A 1 9.83 -2.11 10.61
C MET A 1 8.56 -2.53 9.94
N ASP A 2 7.44 -2.41 10.63
CA ASP A 2 6.12 -2.63 10.05
C ASP A 2 5.62 -1.39 9.29
N PHE A 3 4.43 -1.48 8.70
CA PHE A 3 3.85 -0.38 7.92
C PHE A 3 3.57 0.86 8.78
N GLU A 4 3.11 0.69 10.02
CA GLU A 4 2.77 1.80 10.91
C GLU A 4 4.02 2.57 11.33
N GLU A 5 5.10 1.85 11.65
CA GLU A 5 6.41 2.43 11.94
C GLU A 5 6.97 3.20 10.72
N MET A 6 6.85 2.66 9.51
CA MET A 6 7.28 3.36 8.29
C MET A 6 6.49 4.65 8.04
N MET A 7 5.17 4.60 8.24
CA MET A 7 4.30 5.77 8.08
C MET A 7 4.62 6.85 9.11
N LYS A 8 4.86 6.46 10.36
CA LYS A 8 5.26 7.39 11.42
C LYS A 8 6.61 8.04 11.12
N GLU A 9 7.61 7.28 10.69
CA GLU A 9 8.92 7.84 10.32
C GLU A 9 8.78 8.80 9.12
N LEU A 10 7.93 8.46 8.15
CA LEU A 10 7.67 9.34 7.01
C LEU A 10 7.00 10.67 7.44
N GLU A 11 6.05 10.61 8.36
CA GLU A 11 5.43 11.81 8.96
C GLU A 11 6.46 12.67 9.70
N GLU A 12 7.34 12.06 10.49
CA GLU A 12 8.44 12.75 11.16
C GLU A 12 9.40 13.41 10.17
N ILE A 13 9.73 12.75 9.07
CA ILE A 13 10.56 13.31 7.99
C ILE A 13 9.88 14.52 7.35
N VAL A 14 8.58 14.43 7.05
CA VAL A 14 7.82 15.57 6.49
C VAL A 14 7.86 16.75 7.44
N ASN A 15 7.57 16.53 8.73
CA ASN A 15 7.62 17.59 9.75
C ASN A 15 9.02 18.22 9.87
N ARG A 16 10.09 17.43 9.76
CA ARG A 16 11.47 17.94 9.76
C ARG A 16 11.79 18.73 8.50
N LEU A 17 11.35 18.28 7.32
CA LEU A 17 11.53 18.99 6.05
C LEU A 17 10.82 20.34 6.00
N GLU A 18 9.76 20.53 6.80
CA GLU A 18 9.06 21.81 6.96
C GLU A 18 9.75 22.77 7.94
N SER A 19 10.79 22.34 8.65
CA SER A 19 11.50 23.16 9.63
C SER A 19 12.41 24.20 8.97
N GLU A 20 12.37 25.45 9.45
CA GLU A 20 13.17 26.56 8.89
C GLU A 20 14.68 26.44 9.16
N ASP A 21 15.08 25.72 10.21
CA ASP A 21 16.47 25.56 10.65
C ASP A 21 17.20 24.37 9.98
N LEU A 22 16.59 23.75 8.97
CA LEU A 22 17.15 22.56 8.33
C LEU A 22 18.24 22.93 7.33
N SER A 23 19.43 22.34 7.46
CA SER A 23 20.49 22.54 6.47
C SER A 23 20.17 21.86 5.13
N LEU A 24 20.79 22.35 4.05
CA LEU A 24 20.61 21.74 2.73
C LEU A 24 21.01 20.26 2.70
N GLU A 25 22.11 19.90 3.36
CA GLU A 25 22.58 18.52 3.41
C GLU A 25 21.57 17.61 4.14
N GLU A 26 21.08 18.02 5.31
CA GLU A 26 20.04 17.28 6.04
C GLU A 26 18.74 17.19 5.24
N SER A 27 18.38 18.25 4.49
CA SER A 27 17.18 18.23 3.64
C SER A 27 17.26 17.18 2.53
N ILE A 28 18.46 16.98 1.97
CA ILE A 28 18.70 15.97 0.94
C ILE A 28 18.65 14.57 1.55
N GLU A 29 19.27 14.35 2.71
CA GLU A 29 19.24 13.07 3.40
C GLU A 29 17.81 12.66 3.81
N LEU A 30 17.06 13.59 4.43
CA LEU A 30 15.68 13.37 4.82
C LEU A 30 14.78 13.11 3.60
N PHE A 31 14.97 13.85 2.51
CA PHE A 31 14.24 13.62 1.27
C PHE A 31 14.50 12.21 0.69
N GLN A 32 15.77 11.80 0.61
CA GLN A 32 16.13 10.46 0.13
C GLN A 32 15.51 9.36 1.00
N ARG A 33 15.57 9.53 2.32
CA ARG A 33 14.94 8.61 3.26
C ARG A 33 13.42 8.56 3.10
N GLY A 34 12.77 9.72 2.96
CA GLY A 34 11.33 9.82 2.73
C GLY A 34 10.90 9.11 1.45
N VAL A 35 11.66 9.26 0.36
CA VAL A 35 11.41 8.55 -0.91
C VAL A 35 11.56 7.03 -0.75
N GLU A 36 12.55 6.57 0.02
CA GLU A 36 12.75 5.15 0.32
C GLU A 36 11.55 4.57 1.09
N LEU A 37 11.12 5.24 2.16
CA LEU A 37 9.96 4.84 2.96
C LEU A 37 8.67 4.87 2.14
N TYR A 38 8.46 5.90 1.33
CA TYR A 38 7.31 6.00 0.44
C TYR A 38 7.22 4.81 -0.53
N LYS A 39 8.34 4.41 -1.15
CA LYS A 39 8.38 3.24 -2.04
C LYS A 39 8.01 1.96 -1.29
N LYS A 40 8.59 1.74 -0.10
CA LYS A 40 8.29 0.57 0.74
C LYS A 40 6.81 0.52 1.15
N CYS A 41 6.26 1.66 1.61
CA CYS A 41 4.85 1.76 1.96
C CYS A 41 3.94 1.42 0.77
N ARG A 42 4.27 1.96 -0.42
CA ARG A 42 3.52 1.69 -1.65
C ARG A 42 3.56 0.21 -2.04
N GLU A 43 4.71 -0.44 -1.93
CA GLU A 43 4.85 -1.88 -2.22
C GLU A 43 4.00 -2.74 -1.27
N ILE A 44 4.00 -2.41 0.03
CA ILE A 44 3.16 -3.09 1.02
C ILE A 44 1.68 -2.90 0.66
N LEU A 45 1.25 -1.67 0.40
CA LEU A 45 -0.15 -1.37 0.04
C LEU A 45 -0.58 -2.10 -1.24
N GLN A 46 0.27 -2.16 -2.25
CA GLN A 46 -0.02 -2.91 -3.48
C GLN A 46 -0.20 -4.40 -3.21
N LYS A 47 0.68 -4.99 -2.38
CA LYS A 47 0.59 -6.39 -2.01
C LYS A 47 -0.70 -6.68 -1.22
N GLU A 48 -1.05 -5.84 -0.26
CA GLU A 48 -2.27 -6.02 0.53
C GLU A 48 -3.54 -5.78 -0.30
N GLN A 49 -3.51 -4.83 -1.25
CA GLN A 49 -4.61 -4.63 -2.21
C GLN A 49 -4.83 -5.87 -3.08
N LEU A 50 -3.77 -6.51 -3.57
CA LEU A 50 -3.91 -7.74 -4.38
C LEU A 50 -4.58 -8.86 -3.60
N LYS A 51 -4.22 -9.07 -2.33
CA LYS A 51 -4.89 -10.06 -1.47
C LYS A 51 -6.37 -9.76 -1.30
N ILE A 52 -6.74 -8.49 -1.12
CA ILE A 52 -8.15 -8.08 -1.01
C ILE A 52 -8.88 -8.39 -2.32
N ILE A 53 -8.28 -8.08 -3.46
CA ILE A 53 -8.85 -8.38 -4.78
C ILE A 53 -9.04 -9.89 -4.97
N ASP A 54 -8.08 -10.72 -4.56
CA ASP A 54 -8.18 -12.18 -4.67
C ASP A 54 -9.34 -12.72 -3.82
N VAL A 55 -9.48 -12.25 -2.58
CA VAL A 55 -10.62 -12.61 -1.70
C VAL A 55 -11.96 -12.16 -2.31
N LEU A 56 -12.03 -10.96 -2.90
CA LEU A 56 -13.26 -10.49 -3.55
C LEU A 56 -13.62 -11.34 -4.77
N LYS A 57 -12.63 -11.77 -5.58
CA LYS A 57 -12.87 -12.66 -6.72
C LYS A 57 -13.33 -14.05 -6.31
N GLU A 58 -12.81 -14.59 -5.20
CA GLU A 58 -13.27 -15.87 -4.65
C GLU A 58 -14.75 -15.77 -4.24
N LEU A 59 -15.16 -14.65 -3.62
CA LEU A 59 -16.55 -14.40 -3.25
C LEU A 59 -17.47 -14.23 -4.47
N GLU A 60 -17.02 -13.56 -5.54
CA GLU A 60 -17.79 -13.40 -6.78
C GLU A 60 -17.88 -14.71 -7.58
N GLY A 61 -16.80 -15.48 -7.66
CA GLY A 61 -16.75 -16.75 -8.39
C GLY A 61 -17.68 -17.83 -7.82
N ASP A 62 -17.92 -17.80 -6.50
CA ASP A 62 -18.90 -18.66 -5.84
C ASP A 62 -20.35 -18.31 -6.24
N GLU A 63 -20.62 -17.08 -6.68
CA GLU A 63 -21.96 -16.66 -7.14
C GLU A 63 -22.22 -17.09 -8.60
N ASP A 64 -21.21 -17.05 -9.47
CA ASP A 64 -21.35 -17.40 -10.89
C ASP A 64 -21.46 -18.92 -11.15
N ASP A 65 -20.84 -19.77 -10.33
CA ASP A 65 -20.94 -21.23 -10.50
C ASP A 65 -22.31 -21.79 -10.07
N ALA A 66 -22.97 -21.14 -9.10
CA ALA A 66 -24.30 -21.54 -8.65
C ALA A 66 -25.38 -21.37 -9.75
N GLY A 67 -25.14 -20.52 -10.76
CA GLY A 67 -26.06 -20.24 -11.85
C GLY A 67 -25.97 -21.19 -13.05
N ARG A 68 -24.91 -22.00 -13.18
CA ARG A 68 -24.62 -22.70 -14.45
C ARG A 68 -25.27 -24.09 -14.61
N ASN A 69 -25.98 -24.57 -13.60
CA ASN A 69 -26.42 -25.98 -13.55
C ASN A 69 -27.83 -26.29 -14.12
N GLN A 70 -28.41 -25.46 -15.00
CA GLN A 70 -29.78 -25.70 -15.48
C GLN A 70 -30.04 -25.64 -16.99
N GLU A 71 -29.04 -25.56 -17.88
CA GLU A 71 -29.31 -25.48 -19.34
C GLU A 71 -28.98 -26.73 -20.17
N ASP A 72 -28.48 -27.82 -19.58
CA ASP A 72 -28.24 -29.09 -20.30
C ASP A 72 -29.33 -30.13 -20.00
N GLU A 73 -30.60 -29.76 -20.18
CA GLU A 73 -31.71 -30.71 -20.28
C GLU A 73 -32.59 -30.37 -21.49
N SER A 74 -32.18 -30.79 -22.70
CA SER A 74 -33.08 -31.15 -23.83
C SER A 74 -32.33 -31.76 -25.01
#